data_AF-A0A147JXM7-F1
#
_entry.id   AF-A0A147JXM7-F1
#
_cell.length_a   1.000
_cell.length_b   1.000
_cell.length_c   1.000
_cell.angle_alpha   90.00
_cell.angle_beta   90.00
_cell.angle_gamma   90.00
#
_symmetry.space_group_name_H-M   'P 1'
#
loop_
_entity.id
_entity.type
_entity.pdbx_description
1 polymer ?
#
loop_
_entity_poly.entity_id
_entity_poly.type
_entity_poly.pdbx_seq_one_letter_code
_entity_poly.pdbx_strand_id
1 'polypeptide(L)'
;MSAIEILYLILLVGSLAFGLEALFLGLGGKLMVLYRRRKVKTIMIALAVGLAIVGPAIVTSMALTLEPLYFCVVVLAYSFVASKIIGAFRMKLVRTPTPPLPPQPSEREIKAMLQKRGLGRLVSKKRAKSGG
;
A
#
# COMPACT_ATOMS: atom_id res chain seq x y z
N MET A 1 20.82 -25.40 -16.26
CA MET A 1 20.54 -24.01 -15.87
C MET A 1 21.57 -23.59 -14.85
N SER A 2 22.25 -22.46 -15.09
CA SER A 2 23.20 -21.91 -14.13
C SER A 2 22.47 -21.30 -12.91
N ALA A 3 23.12 -21.21 -11.76
CA ALA A 3 22.51 -20.63 -10.55
C ALA A 3 22.03 -19.17 -10.76
N ILE A 4 22.71 -18.43 -11.65
CA ILE A 4 22.39 -17.05 -12.02
C ILE A 4 21.09 -16.99 -12.84
N GLU A 5 20.87 -17.93 -13.76
CA GLU A 5 19.63 -18.03 -14.52
C GLU A 5 18.43 -18.33 -13.62
N ILE A 6 18.61 -19.24 -12.65
CA ILE A 6 17.57 -19.55 -11.66
C ILE A 6 17.23 -18.29 -10.85
N LEU A 7 18.24 -17.51 -10.46
CA LEU A 7 18.04 -16.25 -9.75
C LEU A 7 17.26 -15.23 -10.60
N TYR A 8 17.60 -15.07 -11.88
CA TYR A 8 16.83 -14.21 -12.80
C TYR A 8 15.38 -14.67 -12.95
N LEU A 9 15.13 -15.98 -13.07
CA LEU A 9 13.78 -16.52 -13.15
C LEU A 9 12.98 -16.26 -11.87
N ILE A 10 13.58 -16.51 -10.70
CA ILE A 10 12.94 -16.23 -9.40
C ILE A 10 12.59 -14.75 -9.29
N LEU A 11 13.50 -13.86 -9.68
CA LEU A 11 13.26 -12.41 -9.65
C LEU A 11 12.24 -11.95 -10.68
N LEU A 12 12.21 -12.56 -11.86
CA LEU A 12 11.22 -12.25 -12.90
C LEU A 12 9.82 -12.67 -12.45
N VAL A 13 9.68 -13.87 -11.87
CA VAL A 13 8.41 -14.34 -11.27
C VAL A 13 8.05 -13.50 -10.04
N GLY A 14 9.04 -13.13 -9.24
CA GLY A 14 8.90 -12.26 -8.08
C GLY A 14 8.68 -10.78 -8.42
N SER A 15 8.74 -10.37 -9.69
CA SER A 15 8.62 -8.97 -10.11
C SER A 15 7.35 -8.33 -9.55
N LEU A 16 6.22 -9.05 -9.56
CA LEU A 16 4.98 -8.60 -8.94
C LEU A 16 5.15 -8.26 -7.45
N ALA A 17 5.90 -9.08 -6.70
CA ALA A 17 6.15 -8.84 -5.28
C ALA A 17 6.98 -7.57 -5.06
N PHE A 18 8.05 -7.38 -5.84
CA PHE A 18 8.86 -6.15 -5.78
C PHE A 18 8.06 -4.91 -6.15
N GLY A 19 7.20 -5.00 -7.17
CA GLY A 19 6.35 -3.89 -7.55
C GLY A 19 5.26 -3.58 -6.52
N LEU A 20 4.70 -4.60 -5.86
CA LEU A 20 3.79 -4.41 -4.72
C LEU A 20 4.52 -3.75 -3.56
N GLU A 21 5.73 -4.21 -3.22
CA GLU A 21 6.57 -3.61 -2.17
C GLU A 21 6.84 -2.14 -2.47
N ALA A 22 7.26 -1.82 -3.70
CA ALA A 22 7.52 -0.45 -4.11
C ALA A 22 6.26 0.44 -4.03
N LEU A 23 5.10 -0.11 -4.40
CA LEU A 23 3.82 0.56 -4.23
C LEU A 23 3.44 0.72 -2.76
N PHE A 24 3.66 -0.28 -1.90
CA PHE A 24 3.38 -0.19 -0.46
C PHE A 24 4.24 0.87 0.20
N LEU A 25 5.53 0.91 -0.11
CA LEU A 25 6.47 1.91 0.40
C LEU A 25 6.12 3.32 -0.11
N GLY A 26 5.79 3.46 -1.40
CA GLY A 26 5.47 4.76 -2.00
C GLY A 26 4.08 5.30 -1.64
N LEU A 27 3.05 4.46 -1.69
CA LEU A 27 1.65 4.85 -1.43
C LEU A 27 1.27 4.72 0.05
N GLY A 28 2.05 4.01 0.87
CA GLY A 28 1.76 3.71 2.27
C GLY A 28 0.43 2.97 2.44
N GLY A 29 -0.26 3.22 3.55
CA GLY A 29 -1.55 2.58 3.87
C GLY A 29 -2.72 2.87 2.91
N LYS A 30 -2.54 3.78 1.94
CA LYS A 30 -3.56 4.07 0.91
C LYS A 30 -3.64 2.99 -0.17
N LEU A 31 -2.60 2.15 -0.32
CA LEU A 31 -2.63 1.05 -1.28
C LEU A 31 -3.79 0.08 -0.97
N MET A 32 -4.08 -0.15 0.30
CA MET A 32 -5.18 -1.04 0.72
C MET A 32 -6.56 -0.55 0.23
N VAL A 33 -6.77 0.77 0.24
CA VAL A 33 -8.00 1.40 -0.26
C VAL A 33 -8.09 1.27 -1.78
N LEU A 34 -6.97 1.48 -2.48
CA LEU A 34 -6.90 1.37 -3.93
C LEU A 34 -7.09 -0.07 -4.40
N TYR A 35 -6.46 -1.03 -3.71
CA TYR A 35 -6.62 -2.45 -3.94
C TYR A 35 -8.07 -2.87 -3.76
N ARG A 36 -8.74 -2.43 -2.69
CA ARG A 36 -10.15 -2.76 -2.44
C ARG A 36 -11.08 -2.28 -3.57
N ARG A 37 -10.82 -1.10 -4.15
CA ARG A 37 -11.65 -0.53 -5.22
C ARG A 37 -11.30 -1.05 -6.63
N ARG A 38 -10.02 -1.30 -6.91
CA ARG A 38 -9.54 -1.68 -8.25
C ARG A 38 -8.42 -2.72 -8.15
N LYS A 39 -8.78 -3.93 -7.69
CA LYS A 39 -7.85 -5.06 -7.52
C LYS A 39 -7.01 -5.33 -8.76
N VAL A 40 -7.65 -5.56 -9.90
CA VAL A 40 -6.96 -5.89 -11.17
C VAL A 40 -6.01 -4.78 -11.61
N LYS A 41 -6.44 -3.51 -11.56
CA LYS A 41 -5.55 -2.39 -11.95
C LYS A 41 -4.35 -2.26 -11.01
N THR A 42 -4.54 -2.49 -9.71
CA THR A 42 -3.44 -2.42 -8.73
C THR A 42 -2.42 -3.53 -8.98
N ILE A 43 -2.89 -4.75 -9.25
CA ILE A 43 -2.03 -5.89 -9.58
C ILE A 43 -1.27 -5.64 -10.90
N MET A 44 -1.94 -5.12 -11.92
CA MET A 44 -1.29 -4.76 -13.19
C MET A 44 -0.22 -3.67 -13.03
N ILE A 45 -0.50 -2.64 -12.24
CA ILE A 45 0.48 -1.58 -11.95
C ILE A 45 1.66 -2.17 -11.16
N ALA A 46 1.39 -3.01 -10.16
CA ALA A 46 2.43 -3.68 -9.40
C ALA A 46 3.32 -4.54 -10.30
N LEU A 47 2.73 -5.35 -11.18
CA LEU A 47 3.48 -6.15 -12.14
C LEU A 47 4.34 -5.27 -13.05
N ALA A 48 3.77 -4.18 -13.59
CA ALA A 48 4.49 -3.25 -14.46
C ALA A 48 5.67 -2.57 -13.73
N VAL A 49 5.47 -2.11 -12.49
CA VAL A 49 6.53 -1.53 -11.66
C VAL A 49 7.59 -2.57 -11.36
N GLY A 50 7.18 -3.78 -11.02
CA GLY A 50 8.07 -4.92 -10.79
C GLY A 50 8.98 -5.23 -11.97
N LEU A 51 8.40 -5.34 -13.15
CA LEU A 51 9.15 -5.56 -14.40
C LEU A 51 10.06 -4.37 -14.73
N ALA A 52 9.60 -3.14 -14.46
CA ALA A 52 10.42 -1.94 -14.63
C ALA A 52 11.57 -1.84 -13.61
N ILE A 53 11.55 -2.59 -12.51
CA ILE A 53 12.67 -2.71 -11.56
C ILE A 53 13.60 -3.84 -11.99
N VAL A 54 13.04 -5.05 -12.19
CA VAL A 54 13.81 -6.27 -12.46
C VAL A 54 14.47 -6.22 -13.83
N GLY A 55 13.78 -5.72 -14.86
CA GLY A 55 14.31 -5.64 -16.22
C GLY A 55 15.60 -4.83 -16.30
N PRO A 56 15.62 -3.56 -15.87
CA PRO A 56 16.85 -2.78 -15.81
C PRO A 56 17.92 -3.40 -14.93
N ALA A 57 17.55 -3.99 -13.80
CA ALA A 57 18.52 -4.66 -12.93
C ALA A 57 19.23 -5.82 -13.64
N ILE A 58 18.51 -6.61 -14.45
CA ILE A 58 19.10 -7.70 -15.25
C ILE A 58 20.07 -7.12 -16.29
N VAL A 59 19.66 -6.05 -16.98
CA VAL A 59 20.51 -5.37 -17.98
C VAL A 59 21.79 -4.84 -17.33
N THR A 60 21.68 -4.17 -16.18
CA THR A 60 22.83 -3.67 -15.42
C THR A 60 23.74 -4.80 -14.95
N SER A 61 23.15 -5.91 -14.48
CA SER A 61 23.89 -7.10 -14.07
C SER A 61 24.71 -7.71 -15.21
N MET A 62 24.10 -7.84 -16.39
CA MET A 62 24.78 -8.34 -17.59
C MET A 62 25.87 -7.39 -18.08
N ALA A 63 25.62 -6.07 -18.07
CA ALA A 63 26.57 -5.07 -18.55
C ALA A 63 27.81 -4.94 -17.65
N LEU A 64 27.63 -5.10 -16.33
CA LEU A 64 28.70 -4.93 -15.33
C LEU A 64 29.26 -6.25 -14.81
N THR A 65 28.80 -7.40 -15.35
CA THR A 65 29.19 -8.74 -14.90
C THR A 65 29.10 -8.89 -13.37
N LEU A 66 28.01 -8.39 -12.79
CA LEU A 66 27.86 -8.33 -11.33
C LEU A 66 27.71 -9.73 -10.74
N GLU A 67 28.33 -9.95 -9.58
CA GLU A 67 28.05 -11.15 -8.82
C GLU A 67 26.58 -11.17 -8.34
N PRO A 68 26.02 -12.36 -8.10
CA PRO A 68 24.61 -12.53 -7.73
C PRO A 68 24.16 -11.68 -6.53
N LEU A 69 25.05 -11.48 -5.56
CA LEU A 69 24.79 -10.66 -4.38
C LEU A 69 24.56 -9.19 -4.73
N TYR A 70 25.42 -8.61 -5.59
CA TYR A 70 25.28 -7.21 -6.00
C TYR A 70 24.04 -7.00 -6.86
N PHE A 71 23.66 -7.99 -7.66
CA PHE A 71 22.41 -7.94 -8.41
C PHE A 71 21.19 -7.78 -7.49
N CYS A 72 21.12 -8.53 -6.39
CA CYS A 72 20.06 -8.36 -5.38
C CYS A 72 20.05 -6.95 -4.78
N VAL A 73 21.24 -6.39 -4.48
CA VAL A 73 21.37 -5.02 -3.96
C VAL A 73 20.85 -3.99 -4.97
N VAL A 74 21.14 -4.17 -6.26
CA VAL A 74 20.64 -3.29 -7.34
C VAL A 74 19.12 -3.35 -7.42
N VAL A 75 18.52 -4.54 -7.36
CA VAL A 75 17.06 -4.69 -7.35
C VAL A 75 16.43 -3.96 -6.17
N LEU A 76 17.01 -4.10 -4.96
CA LEU A 76 16.54 -3.39 -3.78
C LEU A 76 16.69 -1.86 -3.92
N ALA A 77 17.81 -1.39 -4.45
CA ALA A 77 18.03 0.03 -4.69
C ALA A 77 17.01 0.60 -5.68
N TYR A 78 16.74 -0.12 -6.78
CA TYR A 78 15.72 0.27 -7.76
C TYR A 78 14.30 0.24 -7.17
N SER A 79 13.97 -0.76 -6.34
CA SER A 79 12.70 -0.78 -5.60
C SER A 79 12.55 0.44 -4.69
N PHE A 80 13.60 0.84 -3.99
CA PHE A 80 13.59 2.02 -3.13
C PHE A 80 13.40 3.33 -3.93
N VAL A 81 14.12 3.48 -5.04
CA VAL A 81 13.99 4.65 -5.93
C VAL A 81 12.60 4.69 -6.56
N ALA A 82 12.09 3.57 -7.05
CA ALA A 82 10.73 3.47 -7.59
C ALA A 82 9.68 3.87 -6.55
N SER A 83 9.87 3.45 -5.29
CA SER A 83 8.99 3.83 -4.17
C SER A 83 8.98 5.34 -3.94
N LYS A 84 10.15 6.00 -3.98
CA LYS A 84 10.27 7.46 -3.84
C LYS A 84 9.56 8.19 -4.98
N ILE A 85 9.73 7.71 -6.22
CA ILE A 85 9.08 8.26 -7.41
C ILE A 85 7.56 8.13 -7.29
N ILE A 86 7.05 6.93 -7.00
CA ILE A 86 5.62 6.67 -6.77
C ILE A 86 5.08 7.55 -5.64
N GLY A 87 5.87 7.69 -4.56
CA GLY A 87 5.61 8.56 -3.42
C GLY A 87 5.46 10.04 -3.82
N ALA A 88 6.33 10.56 -4.69
CA ALA A 88 6.22 11.91 -5.22
C ALA A 88 5.00 12.09 -6.13
N PHE A 89 4.68 11.07 -6.94
CA PHE A 89 3.48 11.05 -7.79
C PHE A 89 2.17 10.78 -7.02
N ARG A 90 2.22 10.60 -5.68
CA ARG A 90 1.05 10.42 -4.79
C ARG A 90 -0.09 11.40 -5.05
N MET A 91 0.23 12.65 -5.41
CA MET A 91 -0.77 13.68 -5.66
C MET A 91 -1.60 13.46 -6.94
N LYS A 92 -1.06 12.78 -7.95
CA LYS A 92 -1.77 12.54 -9.22
C LYS A 92 -2.51 11.21 -9.25
N LEU A 93 -1.94 10.16 -8.66
CA LEU A 93 -2.49 8.80 -8.78
C LEU A 93 -3.67 8.52 -7.82
N VAL A 94 -3.69 9.19 -6.66
CA VAL A 94 -4.73 9.02 -5.61
C VAL A 94 -5.58 10.28 -5.51
N ARG A 95 -5.97 10.88 -6.64
CA ARG A 95 -7.13 11.77 -6.70
C ARG A 95 -8.45 10.98 -6.61
N THR A 96 -8.52 10.02 -5.69
CA THR A 96 -9.80 9.48 -5.25
C THR A 96 -10.25 10.32 -4.08
N PRO A 97 -11.43 10.96 -4.16
CA PRO A 97 -11.96 11.71 -3.03
C PRO A 97 -12.00 10.77 -1.83
N THR A 98 -11.54 11.28 -0.69
CA THR A 98 -11.68 10.64 0.62
C THR A 98 -13.12 10.12 0.70
N PRO A 99 -13.34 8.83 1.03
CA PRO A 99 -14.71 8.37 1.26
C PRO A 99 -15.34 9.36 2.25
N PRO A 100 -16.56 9.86 1.95
CA PRO A 100 -17.20 10.85 2.80
C PRO A 100 -17.18 10.30 4.22
N LEU A 101 -16.71 11.13 5.16
CA LEU A 101 -16.84 10.82 6.57
C LEU A 101 -18.31 10.46 6.81
N PRO A 102 -18.60 9.33 7.49
CA PRO A 102 -19.98 9.03 7.84
C PRO A 102 -20.57 10.25 8.54
N PRO A 103 -21.81 10.65 8.21
CA PRO A 103 -22.43 11.83 8.80
C PRO A 103 -22.29 11.74 10.32
N GLN A 104 -21.91 12.84 10.96
CA GLN A 104 -21.82 12.86 12.41
C GLN A 104 -23.17 12.42 12.96
N PRO A 105 -23.23 11.32 13.74
CA PRO A 105 -24.49 10.80 14.21
C PRO A 105 -25.14 11.87 15.08
N SER A 106 -26.42 12.12 14.83
CA SER A 106 -27.19 13.07 15.64
C SER A 106 -27.16 12.65 17.11
N GLU A 107 -27.31 13.58 18.06
CA GLU A 107 -27.34 13.22 19.49
C GLU A 107 -28.37 12.13 19.81
N ARG A 108 -29.47 12.09 19.04
CA ARG A 108 -30.51 11.06 19.14
C ARG A 108 -30.01 9.69 18.70
N GLU A 109 -29.25 9.60 17.61
CA GLU A 109 -28.60 8.36 17.17
C GLU A 109 -27.51 7.91 18.13
N ILE A 110 -26.69 8.82 18.65
CA ILE A 110 -25.67 8.51 19.65
C ILE A 110 -26.33 7.89 20.88
N LYS A 111 -27.45 8.46 21.34
CA LYS A 111 -28.21 7.94 22.49
C LYS A 111 -28.82 6.56 22.20
N ALA A 112 -29.36 6.35 21.00
CA ALA A 112 -29.89 5.05 20.58
C ALA A 112 -28.78 3.98 20.47
N MET A 113 -27.60 4.34 19.96
CA MET A 113 -26.44 3.44 19.88
C MET A 113 -25.91 3.09 21.27
N LEU A 114 -25.86 4.04 22.20
CA LEU A 114 -25.45 3.80 23.58
C LEU A 114 -26.45 2.93 24.35
N GLN A 115 -27.76 3.10 24.10
CA GLN A 115 -28.78 2.21 24.66
C GLN A 115 -28.67 0.79 24.12
N LYS A 116 -28.54 0.61 22.81
CA LYS A 116 -28.38 -0.71 22.17
C LYS A 116 -27.15 -1.47 22.65
N ARG A 117 -26.10 -0.77 23.11
CA ARG A 117 -24.86 -1.35 23.64
C ARG A 117 -24.88 -1.56 25.17
N GLY A 118 -26.03 -1.38 25.83
CA GLY A 118 -26.15 -1.54 27.29
C GLY A 118 -25.53 -0.39 28.12
N LEU A 119 -25.00 0.64 27.46
CA LEU A 119 -24.33 1.80 28.08
C LEU A 119 -25.31 2.93 28.43
N GLY A 120 -26.63 2.67 28.38
CA GLY A 120 -27.68 3.66 28.66
C GLY A 120 -27.55 4.34 30.04
N ARG A 121 -26.99 3.64 31.03
CA ARG A 121 -26.76 4.18 32.38
C ARG A 121 -25.77 5.35 32.41
N LEU A 122 -24.80 5.41 31.50
CA LEU A 122 -23.82 6.50 31.41
C LEU A 122 -24.45 7.81 30.91
N VAL A 123 -25.45 7.72 30.04
CA VAL A 123 -26.20 8.89 29.54
C VAL A 123 -27.04 9.51 30.67
N SER A 124 -27.72 8.68 31.46
CA SER A 124 -28.50 9.15 32.62
C SER A 124 -27.61 9.78 33.70
N LYS A 125 -26.44 9.18 33.97
CA LYS A 125 -25.48 9.70 34.97
C LYS A 125 -24.88 11.05 34.55
N LYS A 126 -24.65 11.28 33.25
CA LYS A 126 -24.16 12.57 32.74
C LYS A 126 -25.21 13.68 32.86
N ARG A 127 -26.49 13.39 32.63
CA ARG A 127 -27.59 14.36 32.85
C ARG A 127 -27.75 14.74 34.32
N ALA A 128 -27.64 13.79 35.24
CA ALA A 128 -27.72 14.07 36.68
C ALA A 128 -26.57 14.95 37.21
N LYS A 129 -25.44 15.03 36.50
CA LYS A 129 -24.28 15.86 36.87
C LYS A 129 -24.23 17.23 36.17
N SER A 130 -25.06 17.45 35.14
CA SER A 130 -25.07 18.69 34.34
C SER A 130 -26.29 19.56 34.60
N GLY A 131 -27.21 19.13 35.46
CA GLY A 131 -28.39 19.86 35.89
C GLY A 131 -28.35 20.22 37.38
N GLY A 132 -27.17 20.57 37.89
CA GLY A 132 -26.96 21.15 39.21
C GLY A 132 -26.33 22.52 39.07
#